data_AF-A0A917Y339-F1
#
_entry.id   AF-A0A917Y339-F1
#
_cell.length_a   1.000
_cell.length_b   1.000
_cell.length_c   1.000
_cell.angle_alpha   90.00
_cell.angle_beta   90.00
_cell.angle_gamma   90.00
#
_symmetry.space_group_name_H-M   'P 1'
#
loop_
_entity.id
_entity.type
_entity.pdbx_description
1 polymer ?
#
loop_
_entity_poly.entity_id
_entity_poly.type
_entity_poly.pdbx_seq_one_letter_code
_entity_poly.pdbx_strand_id
1 'polypeptide(L)' 'MKIEINGFLLNEEHIKMLLSELKDEKVKTVDELERYLKDHWYTKDNARKCHLLVAKHPNKRSFAIPFE' A
#
# COMPACT_ATOMS: atom_id res chain seq x y z
N MET A 1 -14.34 1.79 -5.94
CA MET A 1 -13.58 2.36 -4.80
C MET A 1 -12.15 2.56 -5.25
N LYS A 2 -11.50 3.67 -4.87
CA LYS A 2 -10.18 4.07 -5.36
C LYS A 2 -9.36 4.54 -4.16
N ILE A 3 -8.26 3.86 -3.84
CA ILE A 3 -7.32 4.31 -2.81
C ILE A 3 -6.17 5.00 -3.53
N GLU A 4 -5.94 6.27 -3.20
CA GLU A 4 -4.85 7.08 -3.76
C GLU A 4 -3.85 7.46 -2.67
N ILE A 5 -2.56 7.29 -2.96
CA ILE A 5 -1.45 7.63 -2.07
C ILE A 5 -0.49 8.52 -2.84
N ASN A 6 -0.44 9.81 -2.54
CA ASN A 6 0.40 10.81 -3.22
C ASN A 6 0.41 10.68 -4.75
N GLY A 7 -0.77 10.60 -5.39
CA GLY A 7 -0.90 10.47 -6.85
C GLY A 7 -0.73 9.05 -7.40
N PHE A 8 -0.49 8.04 -6.55
CA PHE A 8 -0.53 6.63 -6.96
C PHE A 8 -1.87 6.02 -6.61
N LEU A 9 -2.61 5.65 -7.66
CA LEU A 9 -3.90 4.98 -7.55
C LEU A 9 -3.70 3.46 -7.48
N LEU A 10 -4.14 2.83 -6.39
CA LEU A 10 -4.13 1.38 -6.28
C LEU A 10 -5.19 0.76 -7.20
N ASN A 11 -4.79 -0.25 -7.99
CA ASN A 11 -5.70 -1.10 -8.74
C ASN A 11 -6.25 -2.23 -7.83
N GLU A 12 -7.15 -3.05 -8.37
CA GLU A 12 -7.76 -4.14 -7.59
C GLU A 12 -6.75 -5.21 -7.14
N GLU A 13 -5.71 -5.47 -7.95
CA GLU A 13 -4.68 -6.46 -7.62
C GLU A 13 -3.81 -5.99 -6.46
N HIS A 14 -3.38 -4.73 -6.48
CA HIS A 14 -2.66 -4.09 -5.38
C HIS A 14 -3.47 -4.16 -4.09
N ILE A 15 -4.78 -3.85 -4.14
CA ILE A 15 -5.66 -3.90 -2.97
C ILE A 15 -5.78 -5.33 -2.43
N LYS A 16 -6.01 -6.33 -3.30
CA LYS A 16 -6.11 -7.74 -2.88
C LYS A 16 -4.81 -8.23 -2.23
N MET A 17 -3.66 -7.90 -2.82
CA MET A 17 -2.36 -8.26 -2.29
C MET A 17 -2.12 -7.64 -0.90
N LEU A 18 -2.36 -6.33 -0.76
CA LEU A 18 -2.16 -5.63 0.51
C LEU A 18 -3.11 -6.12 1.62
N LEU A 19 -4.38 -6.40 1.29
CA LEU A 19 -5.32 -7.00 2.24
C LEU A 19 -4.88 -8.39 2.69
N SER A 20 -4.28 -9.18 1.79
CA SER A 20 -3.73 -10.50 2.13
C SER A 20 -2.54 -10.38 3.07
N GLU A 21 -1.62 -9.44 2.80
CA GLU A 21 -0.44 -9.21 3.65
C GLU A 21 -0.76 -8.62 5.03
N LEU A 22 -1.83 -7.83 5.14
CA LEU A 22 -2.23 -7.13 6.35
C LEU A 22 -3.32 -7.84 7.15
N LYS A 23 -3.73 -9.05 6.74
CA LYS A 23 -4.78 -9.81 7.40
C LYS A 23 -4.49 -10.05 8.88
N ASP A 24 -3.23 -10.32 9.21
CA ASP A 24 -2.76 -10.56 10.58
C ASP A 24 -2.66 -9.26 11.41
N GLU A 25 -2.58 -8.11 10.74
CA GLU A 25 -2.61 -6.77 11.33
C GLU A 25 -4.06 -6.25 11.50
N LYS A 26 -5.05 -7.13 11.36
CA LYS A 26 -6.49 -6.86 11.48
C LYS A 26 -7.05 -5.90 10.42
N VAL A 27 -6.35 -5.70 9.31
CA VAL A 27 -6.89 -4.97 8.16
C VAL A 27 -7.59 -5.99 7.25
N LYS A 28 -8.91 -5.92 7.16
CA LYS A 28 -9.73 -6.92 6.43
C LYS A 28 -10.59 -6.30 5.34
N THR A 29 -10.84 -5.00 5.42
CA THR A 29 -11.71 -4.27 4.52
C THR A 29 -10.93 -3.19 3.78
N VAL A 30 -11.48 -2.75 2.64
CA VAL A 30 -10.91 -1.67 1.84
C VAL A 30 -10.83 -0.36 2.64
N ASP A 31 -11.85 -0.08 3.47
CA ASP A 31 -11.87 1.11 4.34
C ASP A 31 -10.77 1.08 5.41
N GLU A 32 -10.51 -0.10 6.00
CA GLU A 32 -9.39 -0.27 6.93
C GLU A 32 -8.05 -0.12 6.23
N LEU A 33 -7.93 -0.63 5.00
CA LEU A 33 -6.73 -0.49 4.20
C LEU A 33 -6.45 0.98 3.86
N GLU A 34 -7.46 1.73 3.44
CA GLU A 34 -7.34 3.16 3.17
C GLU A 34 -6.88 3.92 4.43
N ARG A 35 -7.48 3.62 5.59
CA ARG A 35 -7.06 4.21 6.87
C ARG A 35 -5.64 3.80 7.26
N TYR A 36 -5.25 2.55 7.01
CA TYR A 36 -3.91 2.05 7.30
C TYR A 36 -2.86 2.83 6.50
N LEU A 37 -3.13 3.00 5.20
CA LEU A 37 -2.24 3.63 4.22
C LEU A 37 -2.25 5.17 4.26
N LYS A 38 -3.11 5.79 5.06
CA LYS A 38 -3.21 7.26 5.18
C LYS A 38 -1.89 7.94 5.59
N ASP A 39 -1.05 7.22 6.34
CA ASP A 39 0.27 7.72 6.77
C ASP A 39 1.42 7.16 5.92
N HIS A 40 1.10 6.60 4.75
CA HIS A 40 2.10 6.17 3.79
C HIS A 40 2.34 7.26 2.76
N TRP A 41 3.57 7.37 2.30
CA TRP A 41 3.92 8.15 1.14
C TRP A 41 4.41 7.24 0.03
N TYR A 42 4.14 7.65 -1.21
CA TYR A 42 4.50 6.88 -2.38
C TYR A 42 5.78 7.38 -3.02
N THR A 43 6.62 6.44 -3.45
CA THR A 43 7.73 6.68 -4.37
C THR A 43 7.93 5.50 -5.33
N LYS A 44 8.70 5.71 -6.39
CA LYS A 44 9.06 4.67 -7.36
C LYS A 44 10.52 4.29 -7.17
N ASP A 45 10.79 2.99 -7.15
CA ASP A 45 12.13 2.46 -7.34
C ASP A 45 12.22 1.86 -8.75
N ASN A 46 12.73 2.66 -9.68
CA ASN A 46 12.89 2.23 -11.07
C ASN A 46 13.94 1.13 -11.25
N ALA A 47 14.95 1.07 -10.37
CA ALA A 47 15.99 0.06 -10.46
C ALA A 47 15.44 -1.32 -10.08
N ARG A 48 14.56 -1.36 -9.07
CA ARG A 48 13.87 -2.59 -8.62
C ARG A 48 12.53 -2.84 -9.31
N LYS A 49 12.12 -1.93 -10.18
CA LYS A 49 10.82 -1.96 -10.88
C LYS A 49 9.66 -2.15 -9.91
N CYS A 50 9.55 -1.31 -8.88
CA CYS A 50 8.46 -1.39 -7.91
C CYS A 50 7.96 -0.02 -7.42
N HIS A 51 6.67 0.01 -7.09
CA HIS A 51 5.99 1.06 -6.35
C HIS A 51 6.24 0.84 -4.86
N LEU A 52 6.86 1.82 -4.21
CA LEU A 52 7.13 1.80 -2.78
C LEU A 52 6.09 2.61 -2.03
N LEU A 53 5.36 1.95 -1.13
CA LEU A 53 4.49 2.58 -0.14
C LEU A 53 5.24 2.62 1.17
N VAL A 54 5.78 3.78 1.53
CA VAL A 54 6.68 3.93 2.68
C VAL A 54 5.91 4.46 3.87
N ALA A 55 5.93 3.72 4.97
CA ALA A 55 5.27 4.12 6.21
C ALA A 55 5.99 5.32 6.86
N LYS A 56 5.23 6.31 7.31
CA LYS A 56 5.76 7.44 8.09
C LYS A 56 6.12 7.07 9.53
N HIS A 57 5.49 6.02 10.07
CA HIS A 57 5.70 5.57 11.44
C HIS A 57 6.43 4.23 11.51
N PRO A 58 7.37 4.03 12.46
CA PRO A 58 8.18 2.82 12.55
C PRO A 58 7.39 1.56 12.94
N ASN A 59 6.17 1.73 13.46
CA ASN A 59 5.27 0.63 13.83
C ASN A 59 4.36 0.18 12.67
N LYS A 60 4.44 0.83 11.51
CA LYS A 60 3.72 0.45 10.29
C LYS A 60 4.70 -0.11 9.27
N ARG A 61 4.27 -1.10 8.49
CA ARG A 61 5.11 -1.72 7.45
C ARG A 61 5.09 -0.89 6.18
N SER A 62 6.23 -0.90 5.48
CA SER A 62 6.33 -0.39 4.11
C SER A 62 6.12 -1.53 3.12
N PHE A 63 5.59 -1.22 1.94
CA PHE A 63 5.29 -2.21 0.90
C PHE A 63 6.07 -1.91 -0.37
N ALA A 64 6.51 -2.96 -1.04
CA ALA A 64 7.04 -2.90 -2.39
C ALA A 64 6.11 -3.69 -3.31
N ILE A 65 5.39 -2.97 -4.16
CA ILE A 65 4.46 -3.53 -5.13
C ILE A 65 5.20 -3.54 -6.47
N PRO A 66 5.47 -4.69 -7.10
CA PRO A 66 6.11 -4.74 -8.42
C PRO A 66 5.39 -3.85 -9.44
N PHE A 67 6.13 -3.27 -10.38
CA PHE A 67 5.52 -2.74 -11.60
C PHE A 67 4.89 -3.93 -12.34
N GLU A 68 3.68 -3.74 -12.86
CA GLU A 68 3.05 -4.69 -13.78
C GLU A 68 3.98 -5.06 -14.95
#